data_AF-A0A847FGY6-F1
#
_entry.id   AF-A0A847FGY6-F1
#
_cell.length_a   1.000
_cell.length_b   1.000
_cell.length_c   1.000
_cell.angle_alpha   90.00
_cell.angle_beta   90.00
_cell.angle_gamma   90.00
#
_symmetry.space_group_name_H-M   'P 1'
#
loop_
_entity.id
_entity.type
_entity.pdbx_description
1 polymer ?
#
loop_
_entity_poly.entity_id
_entity_poly.type
_entity_poly.pdbx_seq_one_letter_code
_entity_poly.pdbx_strand_id
1 'polypeptide(L)'
;SAGLVEGVKGPGGGYRLGREAASITVADVVRAVEGPMALVACVLAQGEERLPCHRADGCVTHLLWQQVSDAVTDMLNAVTLQDLVEQARLLSPG
;
A
#
# COMPACT_ATOMS: atom_id res chain seq x y z
N SER A 1 7.47 -12.01 2.93
CA SER A 1 6.12 -11.78 2.39
C SER A 1 5.32 -11.10 3.47
N ALA A 2 4.63 -9.98 3.18
CA ALA A 2 3.84 -9.23 4.17
C ALA A 2 2.54 -9.96 4.58
N GLY A 3 2.56 -11.29 4.65
CA GLY A 3 1.38 -12.15 4.86
C GLY A 3 0.38 -12.19 3.70
N LEU A 4 0.64 -11.49 2.59
CA LEU A 4 -0.32 -11.37 1.48
C LEU A 4 -0.42 -12.63 0.62
N VAL A 5 0.66 -13.40 0.51
CA VAL A 5 0.72 -14.63 -0.29
C VAL A 5 1.36 -15.77 0.48
N GLU A 6 0.85 -16.96 0.25
CA GLU A 6 1.37 -18.22 0.75
C GLU A 6 1.89 -19.07 -0.41
N GLY A 7 3.11 -19.60 -0.27
CA GLY A 7 3.68 -20.52 -1.24
C GLY A 7 3.26 -21.97 -0.95
N VAL A 8 2.75 -22.66 -1.97
CA VAL A 8 2.41 -24.09 -1.92
C VAL A 8 3.48 -24.89 -2.66
N LYS A 9 4.08 -25.87 -1.97
CA LYS A 9 5.13 -26.74 -2.52
C LYS A 9 4.55 -28.03 -3.11
N GLY A 10 5.23 -28.59 -4.12
CA GLY A 10 4.89 -29.87 -4.77
C GLY A 10 4.40 -29.72 -6.22
N PRO A 11 4.15 -30.83 -6.94
CA PRO A 11 3.56 -30.81 -8.27
C PRO A 11 2.18 -30.13 -8.25
N GLY A 12 1.98 -29.13 -9.11
CA GLY A 12 0.79 -28.25 -9.04
C GLY A 12 0.88 -27.12 -8.00
N GLY A 13 2.08 -26.88 -7.45
CA GLY A 13 2.35 -25.77 -6.53
C GLY A 13 2.22 -24.39 -7.18
N GLY A 14 2.32 -23.35 -6.37
CA GLY A 14 2.11 -21.98 -6.79
C GLY A 14 1.89 -21.06 -5.59
N TYR A 15 1.20 -19.95 -5.83
CA TYR A 15 0.83 -19.02 -4.77
C TYR A 15 -0.68 -18.94 -4.62
N ARG A 16 -1.12 -18.78 -3.38
CA ARG A 16 -2.48 -18.38 -3.03
C ARG A 16 -2.45 -17.16 -2.14
N LEU A 17 -3.58 -16.46 -2.02
CA LEU A 17 -3.70 -15.37 -1.06
C LEU A 17 -3.52 -15.92 0.37
N GLY A 18 -2.75 -15.21 1.19
CA GLY A 18 -2.54 -15.58 2.60
C GLY A 18 -3.70 -15.17 3.52
N ARG A 19 -4.65 -14.39 3.00
CA ARG A 19 -5.92 -14.04 3.65
C ARG A 19 -6.98 -13.71 2.61
N GLU A 20 -8.23 -13.51 3.03
CA GLU A 20 -9.34 -13.22 2.11
C GLU A 20 -9.10 -11.94 1.30
N ALA A 21 -9.47 -11.93 0.01
CA ALA A 21 -9.28 -10.78 -0.88
C ALA A 21 -9.95 -9.50 -0.36
N ALA A 22 -11.09 -9.63 0.33
CA ALA A 22 -11.81 -8.52 0.96
C ALA A 22 -11.08 -7.93 2.18
N SER A 23 -10.04 -8.59 2.68
CA SER A 23 -9.19 -8.14 3.80
C SER A 23 -7.82 -7.64 3.35
N ILE A 24 -7.56 -7.59 2.04
CA ILE A 24 -6.31 -7.10 1.45
C ILE A 24 -6.61 -5.78 0.78
N THR A 25 -6.11 -4.68 1.34
CA THR A 25 -6.25 -3.36 0.71
C THR A 25 -5.22 -3.19 -0.41
N VAL A 26 -5.47 -2.26 -1.34
CA VAL A 26 -4.45 -1.87 -2.33
C VAL A 26 -3.23 -1.28 -1.63
N ALA A 27 -3.43 -0.54 -0.54
CA ALA A 27 -2.36 -0.04 0.31
C ALA A 27 -1.46 -1.15 0.89
N ASP A 28 -2.02 -2.30 1.27
CA ASP A 28 -1.22 -3.44 1.72
C ASP A 28 -0.27 -3.95 0.62
N VAL A 29 -0.78 -4.04 -0.61
CA VAL A 29 0.00 -4.49 -1.78
C VAL A 29 1.11 -3.49 -2.10
N VAL A 30 0.78 -2.20 -2.18
CA VAL A 30 1.77 -1.13 -2.44
C VAL A 30 2.84 -1.14 -1.35
N ARG A 31 2.45 -1.20 -0.07
CA ARG A 31 3.41 -1.23 1.04
C ARG A 31 4.32 -2.45 1.02
N ALA A 32 3.81 -3.61 0.59
CA ALA A 32 4.61 -4.83 0.50
C ALA A 32 5.65 -4.80 -0.65
N VAL A 33 5.42 -4.00 -1.69
CA VAL A 33 6.28 -3.92 -2.89
C VAL A 33 7.22 -2.72 -2.82
N GLU A 34 6.71 -1.55 -2.45
CA GLU A 34 7.42 -0.27 -2.50
C GLU A 34 7.91 0.21 -1.13
N GLY A 35 7.32 -0.30 -0.03
CA GLY A 35 7.62 0.15 1.32
C GLY A 35 6.68 1.28 1.79
N PRO A 36 7.12 2.18 2.68
CA PRO A 36 6.27 3.22 3.24
C PRO A 36 5.59 4.11 2.18
N MET A 37 4.31 4.42 2.38
CA MET A 37 3.53 5.28 1.49
C MET A 37 3.75 6.77 1.79
N ALA A 38 4.99 7.22 1.63
CA ALA A 38 5.37 8.62 1.73
C ALA A 38 5.83 9.13 0.36
N LEU A 39 5.12 10.11 -0.18
CA LEU A 39 5.44 10.65 -1.52
C LEU A 39 6.74 11.47 -1.54
N VAL A 40 7.14 12.00 -0.37
CA VAL A 40 8.41 12.71 -0.19
C VAL A 40 9.12 12.21 1.06
N ALA A 41 10.44 12.25 1.05
CA ALA A 41 11.24 11.71 2.15
C ALA A 41 10.99 12.41 3.50
N CYS A 42 10.56 13.68 3.49
CA CYS A 42 10.37 14.43 4.73
C CYS A 42 9.06 14.12 5.47
N VAL A 43 8.13 13.35 4.90
CA VAL A 43 6.86 12.94 5.54
C VAL A 43 6.84 11.46 5.93
N LEU A 44 7.98 10.77 5.81
CA LEU A 44 8.15 9.41 6.34
C LEU A 44 7.97 9.42 7.86
N ALA A 45 7.36 8.36 8.39
CA ALA A 45 7.11 8.27 9.82
C ALA A 45 8.44 8.18 10.59
N GLN A 46 8.48 8.79 11.79
CA GLN A 46 9.67 8.73 12.66
C GLN A 46 10.01 7.27 12.97
N GLY A 47 11.20 6.81 12.57
CA GLY A 47 11.66 5.44 12.79
C GLY A 47 11.73 4.55 11.54
N GLU A 48 11.24 5.02 10.39
CA GLU A 48 11.56 4.40 9.09
C GLU A 48 12.98 4.81 8.66
N GLU A 49 13.71 3.96 7.91
CA GLU A 49 15.17 3.97 7.68
C GLU A 49 15.79 5.20 6.99
N ARG A 50 15.39 6.43 7.33
CA ARG A 50 15.88 7.66 6.70
C ARG A 50 16.16 8.77 7.70
N LEU A 51 17.21 9.53 7.41
CA LEU A 51 17.63 10.68 8.21
C LEU A 51 16.50 11.72 8.29
N PRO A 52 16.17 12.24 9.49
CA PRO A 52 15.13 13.24 9.64
C PRO A 52 15.46 14.51 8.86
N CYS A 53 14.45 15.11 8.21
CA CYS A 53 14.59 16.37 7.50
C CYS A 53 14.80 17.51 8.50
N HIS A 54 16.03 18.06 8.56
CA HIS A 54 16.38 19.17 9.46
C HIS A 54 15.57 20.46 9.26
N ARG A 55 14.81 20.57 8.17
CA ARG A 55 13.93 21.72 7.89
C ARG A 55 12.47 21.46 8.20
N ALA A 56 12.08 20.26 8.62
CA ALA A 56 10.67 19.87 8.76
C ALA A 56 9.87 20.87 9.60
N ASP A 57 10.42 21.28 10.75
CA ASP A 57 9.75 22.17 11.72
C ASP A 57 9.38 23.56 11.19
N GLY A 58 10.05 24.03 10.12
CA GLY A 58 9.78 25.34 9.50
C GLY A 58 9.32 25.27 8.05
N CYS A 59 9.17 24.06 7.50
CA CYS A 59 8.89 23.86 6.08
C CYS A 59 7.37 23.88 5.82
N VAL A 60 6.82 24.99 5.35
CA VAL A 60 5.38 25.08 5.05
C VAL A 60 4.92 24.01 4.04
N THR A 61 5.77 23.64 3.08
CA THR A 61 5.44 22.63 2.07
C THR A 61 5.45 21.21 2.63
N HIS A 62 6.12 20.95 3.77
CA HIS A 62 6.03 19.67 4.46
C HIS A 62 4.58 19.38 4.89
N LEU A 63 3.87 20.39 5.41
CA LEU A 63 2.46 20.24 5.81
C LEU A 63 1.55 19.90 4.62
N LEU A 64 1.81 20.48 3.45
CA LEU A 64 1.09 20.14 2.23
C LEU A 64 1.38 18.69 1.82
N TRP A 65 2.66 18.30 1.79
CA TRP A 65 3.05 16.96 1.39
C TRP A 65 2.57 15.87 2.34
N GLN A 66 2.43 16.18 3.63
CA GLN A 66 1.84 15.27 4.61
C GLN A 66 0.39 15.00 4.22
N GLN A 67 -0.41 16.05 4.02
CA GLN A 67 -1.82 15.92 3.62
C GLN A 67 -2.01 15.16 2.31
N VAL A 68 -1.15 15.39 1.32
CA VAL A 68 -1.22 14.63 0.05
C VAL A 68 -0.89 13.16 0.27
N SER A 69 0.13 12.85 1.08
CA SER A 69 0.50 11.46 1.36
C SER A 69 -0.58 10.73 2.16
N ASP A 70 -1.21 11.42 3.12
CA ASP A 70 -2.34 10.90 3.90
C ASP A 70 -3.55 10.63 2.98
N ALA A 71 -3.92 11.58 2.12
CA ALA A 71 -5.04 11.42 1.20
C ALA A 71 -4.85 10.26 0.20
N VAL A 72 -3.63 10.08 -0.31
CA VAL A 72 -3.31 8.93 -1.17
C VAL A 72 -3.39 7.63 -0.38
N THR A 73 -2.81 7.60 0.82
CA THR A 73 -2.85 6.43 1.70
C THR A 73 -4.29 6.03 2.04
N ASP A 74 -5.14 6.99 2.39
CA ASP A 74 -6.55 6.77 2.73
C ASP A 74 -7.33 6.21 1.52
N MET A 75 -7.08 6.75 0.33
CA MET A 75 -7.70 6.23 -0.89
C MET A 75 -7.32 4.77 -1.13
N LEU A 76 -6.03 4.44 -1.03
CA LEU A 76 -5.54 3.08 -1.26
C LEU A 76 -5.97 2.10 -0.16
N ASN A 77 -6.18 2.58 1.07
CA ASN A 77 -6.75 1.78 2.17
C ASN A 77 -8.25 1.51 1.97
N ALA A 78 -8.98 2.40 1.30
CA ALA A 78 -10.42 2.29 1.09
C ALA A 78 -10.82 1.25 0.02
N VAL A 79 -9.86 0.76 -0.77
CA VAL A 79 -10.10 -0.21 -1.85
C VAL A 79 -9.44 -1.53 -1.52
N THR A 80 -10.19 -2.62 -1.63
CA THR A 80 -9.71 -3.99 -1.44
C THR A 80 -9.42 -4.68 -2.77
N LEU A 81 -8.64 -5.77 -2.72
CA LEU A 81 -8.41 -6.62 -3.88
C LEU A 81 -9.72 -7.22 -4.41
N GLN A 82 -10.68 -7.51 -3.52
CA GLN A 82 -12.01 -7.99 -3.90
C GLN A 82 -12.76 -6.94 -4.74
N ASP A 83 -12.74 -5.67 -4.33
CA ASP A 83 -13.39 -4.58 -5.07
C ASP A 83 -12.84 -4.47 -6.50
N LEU A 84 -11.52 -4.61 -6.67
CA LEU A 84 -10.89 -4.60 -7.98
C LEU A 84 -11.29 -5.79 -8.85
N VAL A 85 -11.44 -6.98 -8.25
CA VAL A 85 -11.94 -8.17 -8.98
C VAL A 85 -13.37 -7.95 -9.45
N GLU A 86 -14.23 -7.36 -8.62
CA GLU A 86 -15.62 -7.05 -8.97
C GLU A 86 -15.69 -6.01 -10.09
N GLN A 87 -14.90 -4.93 -9.98
CA GLN A 87 -14.80 -3.93 -11.05
C GLN A 87 -14.29 -4.53 -12.36
N ALA A 88 -13.26 -5.40 -12.31
CA ALA A 88 -12.73 -6.05 -13.50
C ALA A 88 -13.79 -6.92 -14.21
N ARG A 89 -14.62 -7.64 -13.44
CA ARG A 89 -15.74 -8.43 -13.99
C ARG A 89 -16.81 -7.55 -14.64
N LEU A 90 -17.10 -6.39 -14.07
CA LEU A 90 -18.06 -5.43 -14.67
C LEU A 90 -17.55 -4.84 -15.98
N LEU A 91 -16.23 -4.58 -16.08
CA LEU A 91 -15.61 -4.02 -17.28
C LEU A 91 -15.34 -5.05 -18.38
N SER A 92 -15.28 -6.34 -18.03
CA SER A 92 -15.14 -7.45 -18.97
C SER A 92 -16.33 -8.40 -18.85
N PRO A 93 -17.55 -7.97 -19.26
CA PRO A 93 -18.66 -8.89 -19.37
C PRO A 93 -18.30 -9.90 -20.46
N GLY A 94 -18.18 -11.17 -20.06
CA GLY A 94 -17.98 -12.29 -21.00
C GLY A 94 -19.15 -12.42 -21.97
#